data_AF-O27573-F1
#
_entry.id   AF-O27573-F1
#
_cell.length_a   1.000
_cell.length_b   1.000
_cell.length_c   1.000
_cell.angle_alpha   90.00
_cell.angle_beta   90.00
_cell.angle_gamma   90.00
#
_symmetry.space_group_name_H-M   'P 1'
#
loop_
_entity.id
_entity.type
_entity.pdbx_description
1 polymer ?
#
loop_
_entity_poly.entity_id
_entity_poly.type
_entity_poly.pdbx_seq_one_letter_code
_entity_poly.pdbx_strand_id
1 'polypeptide(L)'
;MEVDCRVISRGKGRGPVLVSTEPLSFLGGVDPGTGRVIDQKHPLHGRSIRGKVLLIPGGKGSTVGSYVIFQMAKNETAPAAIICLNAEPIIATGAIMAGIPMVDRPSEDLLGLLEDSMEVEVDADEGKIRF
;
A
#
# COMPACT_ATOMS: atom_id res chain seq x y z
N MET A 1 2.11 -17.48 8.80
CA MET A 1 0.64 -17.49 8.58
C MET A 1 0.37 -17.17 7.12
N GLU A 2 -0.75 -17.64 6.58
CA GLU A 2 -1.21 -17.25 5.24
C GLU A 2 -2.65 -16.75 5.33
N VAL A 3 -2.94 -15.62 4.70
CA VAL A 3 -4.24 -14.96 4.69
C VAL A 3 -4.73 -14.83 3.25
N ASP A 4 -5.96 -15.25 3.00
CA ASP A 4 -6.62 -15.09 1.70
C ASP A 4 -7.05 -13.64 1.50
N CYS A 5 -6.96 -13.16 0.27
CA CYS A 5 -7.37 -11.81 -0.11
C CYS A 5 -7.80 -11.75 -1.58
N ARG A 6 -8.46 -10.66 -1.96
CA ARG A 6 -8.85 -10.40 -3.34
C ARG A 6 -7.74 -9.67 -4.08
N VAL A 7 -7.46 -10.13 -5.30
CA VAL A 7 -6.46 -9.53 -6.20
C VAL A 7 -7.00 -8.25 -6.84
N ILE A 8 -6.19 -7.18 -6.81
CA ILE A 8 -6.44 -5.91 -7.51
C ILE A 8 -5.40 -5.66 -8.60
N SER A 9 -4.12 -5.75 -8.25
CA SER A 9 -2.98 -5.56 -9.17
C SER A 9 -1.98 -6.69 -8.97
N ARG A 10 -1.70 -7.42 -10.06
CA ARG A 10 -0.87 -8.64 -10.04
C ARG A 10 0.60 -8.37 -9.71
N GLY A 11 1.32 -9.44 -9.42
CA GLY A 11 2.73 -9.42 -9.05
C GLY A 11 2.97 -9.76 -7.58
N LYS A 12 4.25 -9.77 -7.20
CA LYS A 12 4.68 -10.14 -5.85
C LYS A 12 5.55 -9.05 -5.26
N GLY A 13 5.31 -8.74 -3.99
CA GLY A 13 6.05 -7.71 -3.27
C GLY A 13 6.29 -8.16 -1.84
N ARG A 14 7.50 -7.90 -1.34
CA ARG A 14 7.89 -8.26 0.02
C ARG A 14 8.66 -7.13 0.67
N GLY A 15 8.50 -6.99 1.97
CA GLY A 15 9.33 -6.13 2.79
C GLY A 15 8.72 -5.89 4.17
N PRO A 16 9.34 -5.01 4.96
CA PRO A 16 8.81 -4.63 6.26
C PRO A 16 7.48 -3.91 6.07
N VAL A 17 6.46 -4.33 6.81
CA VAL A 17 5.14 -3.71 6.75
C VAL A 17 5.13 -2.35 7.45
N LEU A 18 4.40 -1.40 6.87
CA LEU A 18 3.93 -0.19 7.55
C LEU A 18 2.43 -0.28 7.70
N VAL A 19 1.98 -0.31 8.96
CA VAL A 19 0.57 -0.41 9.30
C VAL A 19 0.02 0.98 9.60
N SER A 20 -1.12 1.32 9.00
CA SER A 20 -1.89 2.49 9.41
C SER A 20 -3.35 2.13 9.56
N THR A 21 -3.95 2.59 10.66
CA THR A 21 -5.39 2.54 10.89
C THR A 21 -6.14 3.67 10.18
N GLU A 22 -5.42 4.61 9.56
CA GLU A 22 -5.98 5.77 8.86
C GLU A 22 -5.82 5.64 7.33
N PRO A 23 -6.80 6.08 6.54
CA PRO A 23 -6.64 6.13 5.08
C PRO A 23 -5.56 7.13 4.67
N LEU A 24 -4.70 6.71 3.74
CA LEU A 24 -3.64 7.55 3.20
C LEU A 24 -4.08 8.25 1.91
N SER A 25 -3.82 9.55 1.81
CA SER A 25 -3.92 10.28 0.55
C SER A 25 -2.58 10.36 -0.13
N PHE A 26 -2.47 9.78 -1.33
CA PHE A 26 -1.27 9.94 -2.14
C PHE A 26 -1.15 11.37 -2.67
N LEU A 27 -2.26 12.02 -2.99
CA LEU A 27 -2.26 13.43 -3.39
C LEU A 27 -2.01 14.33 -2.17
N GLY A 28 -0.83 14.94 -2.10
CA GLY A 28 -0.46 15.89 -1.06
C GLY A 28 -0.14 15.27 0.30
N GLY A 29 -0.38 13.96 0.49
CA GLY A 29 0.01 13.25 1.71
C GLY A 29 1.30 12.45 1.58
N VAL A 30 1.78 12.20 0.37
CA VAL A 30 3.06 11.51 0.11
C VAL A 30 3.89 12.34 -0.87
N ASP A 31 5.17 12.51 -0.57
CA ASP A 31 6.14 13.08 -1.50
C ASP A 31 6.57 12.02 -2.52
N PRO A 32 6.24 12.16 -3.81
CA PRO A 32 6.60 11.18 -4.82
C PRO A 32 8.11 11.10 -5.11
N GLY A 33 8.88 12.12 -4.75
CA GLY A 33 10.34 12.14 -4.93
C GLY A 33 11.10 11.32 -3.90
N THR A 34 10.53 11.13 -2.71
CA THR A 34 11.20 10.44 -1.58
C THR A 34 10.43 9.24 -1.03
N GLY A 35 9.15 9.12 -1.35
CA GLY A 35 8.23 8.13 -0.79
C GLY A 35 7.91 8.40 0.68
N ARG A 36 8.17 9.60 1.20
CA ARG A 36 7.86 9.98 2.58
C ARG A 36 6.42 10.47 2.70
N VAL A 37 5.74 10.07 3.77
CA VAL A 37 4.44 10.63 4.13
C VAL A 37 4.67 12.03 4.71
N ILE A 38 4.10 13.04 4.07
CA ILE A 38 4.26 14.46 4.41
C ILE A 38 3.03 15.07 5.07
N ASP A 39 1.88 14.37 5.04
CA ASP A 39 0.69 14.79 5.79
C ASP A 39 0.98 14.76 7.30
N GLN A 40 1.06 15.93 7.94
CA GLN A 40 1.35 16.09 9.37
C GLN A 40 0.26 15.50 10.27
N LYS A 41 -0.95 15.30 9.75
CA LYS A 41 -2.07 14.72 10.50
C LYS A 41 -2.12 13.20 10.39
N HIS A 42 -1.30 12.61 9.53
CA HIS A 42 -1.32 11.17 9.30
C HIS A 42 -0.40 10.43 10.30
N PRO A 43 -0.81 9.28 10.86
CA PRO A 43 0.03 8.50 11.80
C PRO A 43 1.40 8.11 11.25
N LEU A 44 1.49 7.92 9.93
CA LEU A 44 2.74 7.60 9.23
C LEU A 44 3.62 8.83 8.91
N HIS A 45 3.28 10.04 9.37
CA HIS A 45 4.04 11.25 9.07
C HIS A 45 5.56 11.08 9.29
N GLY A 46 6.36 11.52 8.31
CA GLY A 46 7.81 11.42 8.33
C GLY A 46 8.38 10.04 7.99
N ARG A 47 7.55 8.99 7.92
CA ARG A 47 7.98 7.65 7.52
C ARG A 47 8.01 7.51 6.00
N SER A 48 8.95 6.72 5.50
CA SER A 48 9.04 6.35 4.09
C SER A 48 8.32 5.03 3.83
N ILE A 49 7.47 5.01 2.80
CA ILE A 49 6.79 3.81 2.28
C ILE A 49 7.60 3.10 1.18
N ARG A 50 8.71 3.70 0.73
CA ARG A 50 9.57 3.14 -0.33
C ARG A 50 10.04 1.73 0.02
N GLY A 51 9.77 0.77 -0.87
CA GLY A 51 10.22 -0.62 -0.71
C GLY A 51 9.58 -1.37 0.46
N LYS A 52 8.49 -0.84 1.03
CA LYS A 52 7.77 -1.44 2.16
C LYS A 52 6.43 -2.02 1.72
N VAL A 53 5.86 -2.91 2.53
CA VAL A 53 4.46 -3.33 2.35
C VAL A 53 3.58 -2.33 3.07
N LEU A 54 2.70 -1.63 2.36
CA LEU A 54 1.81 -0.64 2.96
C LEU A 54 0.45 -1.26 3.29
N LEU A 55 0.10 -1.35 4.57
CA LEU A 55 -1.22 -1.77 5.04
C LEU A 55 -2.03 -0.55 5.50
N ILE A 56 -3.14 -0.28 4.81
CA ILE A 56 -4.05 0.85 5.10
C ILE A 56 -5.51 0.37 5.01
N PRO A 57 -6.47 1.01 5.71
CA PRO A 57 -7.89 0.66 5.55
C PRO A 57 -8.40 0.90 4.12
N GLY A 58 -7.87 1.91 3.45
CA GLY A 58 -8.17 2.25 2.07
C GLY A 58 -7.52 3.57 1.67
N GLY A 59 -7.79 4.00 0.45
CA GLY A 59 -7.37 5.31 -0.04
C GLY A 59 -8.32 6.42 0.32
N LYS A 60 -7.81 7.65 0.32
CA LYS A 60 -8.65 8.85 0.28
C LYS A 60 -8.07 9.87 -0.68
N GLY A 61 -8.94 10.65 -1.33
CA GLY A 61 -8.53 11.78 -2.15
C GLY A 61 -9.18 11.81 -3.53
N SER A 62 -8.47 12.44 -4.47
CA SER A 62 -8.91 12.68 -5.85
C SER A 62 -8.18 11.77 -6.83
N THR A 63 -8.70 11.63 -8.04
CA THR A 63 -8.14 10.86 -9.16
C THR A 63 -6.65 11.12 -9.41
N VAL A 64 -6.15 12.31 -9.06
CA VAL A 64 -4.72 12.65 -9.15
C VAL A 64 -3.84 11.72 -8.30
N GLY A 65 -4.38 11.10 -7.24
CA GLY A 65 -3.68 10.11 -6.43
C GLY A 65 -3.11 8.94 -7.23
N SER A 66 -3.80 8.49 -8.29
CA SER A 66 -3.31 7.42 -9.17
C SER A 66 -2.02 7.83 -9.89
N TYR A 67 -1.94 9.09 -10.35
CA TYR A 67 -0.74 9.62 -11.02
C TYR A 67 0.42 9.80 -10.04
N VAL A 68 0.15 10.12 -8.78
CA VAL A 68 1.21 10.17 -7.75
C VAL A 68 1.79 8.79 -7.52
N ILE A 69 0.96 7.75 -7.39
CA ILE A 69 1.44 6.35 -7.28
C ILE A 69 2.29 5.96 -8.49
N PHE A 70 1.84 6.30 -9.70
CA PHE A 70 2.61 6.07 -10.92
C PHE A 70 3.96 6.81 -10.93
N GLN A 71 3.98 8.08 -10.51
CA GLN A 71 5.20 8.87 -10.39
C GLN A 71 6.16 8.27 -9.36
N MET A 72 5.66 7.75 -8.24
CA MET A 72 6.48 7.07 -7.23
C MET A 72 7.17 5.84 -7.80
N ALA A 73 6.48 5.05 -8.63
CA ALA A 73 7.10 3.91 -9.30
C ALA A 73 8.18 4.36 -10.28
N LYS A 74 7.95 5.43 -11.06
CA LYS A 74 8.96 6.02 -11.93
C LYS A 74 10.17 6.59 -11.18
N ASN A 75 9.97 7.06 -9.96
CA ASN A 75 11.02 7.59 -9.09
C ASN A 75 11.67 6.50 -8.21
N GLU A 76 11.27 5.23 -8.35
CA GLU A 76 11.73 4.12 -7.49
C GLU A 76 11.46 4.34 -5.99
N THR A 77 10.44 5.14 -5.66
CA THR A 77 10.03 5.46 -4.28
C THR A 77 8.72 4.80 -3.86
N ALA A 78 8.14 4.00 -4.74
CA ALA A 78 6.92 3.24 -4.49
C ALA A 78 7.06 2.19 -3.37
N PRO A 79 5.95 1.81 -2.71
CA PRO A 79 5.92 0.62 -1.86
C PRO A 79 6.17 -0.65 -2.67
N ALA A 80 6.66 -1.68 -1.99
CA ALA A 80 6.85 -3.02 -2.56
C ALA A 80 5.50 -3.71 -2.83
N ALA A 81 4.50 -3.46 -2.00
CA ALA A 81 3.12 -3.91 -2.19
C ALA A 81 2.15 -3.02 -1.40
N ILE A 82 0.87 -3.04 -1.77
CA ILE A 82 -0.21 -2.34 -1.06
C ILE A 82 -1.28 -3.35 -0.63
N ILE A 83 -1.64 -3.32 0.64
CA ILE A 83 -2.76 -4.07 1.21
C ILE A 83 -3.81 -3.07 1.67
N CYS A 84 -5.04 -3.22 1.18
CA CYS A 84 -6.18 -2.42 1.61
C CYS A 84 -7.24 -3.30 2.29
N LEU A 85 -7.97 -2.77 3.28
CA LEU A 85 -9.17 -3.47 3.75
C LEU A 85 -10.30 -3.38 2.70
N ASN A 86 -10.44 -2.21 2.08
CA ASN A 86 -11.32 -2.00 0.93
C ASN A 86 -10.64 -1.07 -0.07
N ALA A 87 -10.32 -1.60 -1.26
CA ALA A 87 -9.69 -0.80 -2.30
C ALA A 87 -10.71 0.11 -2.99
N GLU A 88 -10.43 1.40 -3.01
CA GLU A 88 -11.18 2.35 -3.84
C GLU A 88 -10.53 2.48 -5.24
N PRO A 89 -11.29 2.88 -6.28
CA PRO A 89 -10.81 2.83 -7.66
C PRO A 89 -9.53 3.65 -7.95
N ILE A 90 -9.23 4.70 -7.21
CA ILE A 90 -8.09 5.60 -7.44
C ILE A 90 -6.77 4.91 -7.09
N ILE A 91 -6.62 4.33 -5.90
CA ILE A 91 -5.43 3.54 -5.53
C ILE A 91 -5.34 2.31 -6.41
N ALA A 92 -6.45 1.61 -6.66
CA ALA A 92 -6.45 0.44 -7.54
C ALA A 92 -5.89 0.78 -8.93
N THR A 93 -6.38 1.87 -9.53
CA THR A 93 -5.88 2.36 -10.83
C THR A 93 -4.41 2.75 -10.75
N GLY A 94 -4.00 3.44 -9.69
CA GLY A 94 -2.60 3.83 -9.48
C GLY A 94 -1.66 2.63 -9.36
N ALA A 95 -2.04 1.62 -8.58
CA ALA A 95 -1.27 0.39 -8.41
C ALA A 95 -1.14 -0.39 -9.73
N ILE A 96 -2.23 -0.52 -10.48
CA ILE A 96 -2.24 -1.18 -11.80
C ILE A 96 -1.34 -0.42 -12.78
N MET A 97 -1.48 0.91 -12.89
CA MET A 97 -0.64 1.73 -13.76
C MET A 97 0.85 1.65 -13.39
N ALA A 98 1.15 1.56 -12.09
CA ALA A 98 2.50 1.52 -11.56
C ALA A 98 3.14 0.13 -11.56
N GLY A 99 2.37 -0.93 -11.83
CA GLY A 99 2.84 -2.31 -11.71
C GLY A 99 3.14 -2.71 -10.26
N ILE A 100 2.46 -2.08 -9.28
CA ILE A 100 2.64 -2.37 -7.86
C ILE A 100 1.67 -3.50 -7.48
N PRO A 101 2.14 -4.59 -6.84
CA PRO A 101 1.28 -5.63 -6.29
C PRO A 101 0.28 -5.04 -5.30
N MET A 102 -1.01 -5.33 -5.51
CA MET A 102 -2.07 -4.82 -4.65
C MET A 102 -3.17 -5.85 -4.44
N VAL A 103 -3.57 -5.99 -3.18
CA VAL A 103 -4.67 -6.85 -2.74
C VAL A 103 -5.61 -6.10 -1.81
N ASP A 104 -6.87 -6.55 -1.73
CA ASP A 104 -7.84 -6.05 -0.78
C ASP A 104 -8.67 -7.13 -0.11
N ARG A 105 -9.50 -6.76 0.88
CA ARG A 105 -10.42 -7.67 1.59
C ARG A 105 -9.73 -8.92 2.14
N PRO A 106 -8.71 -8.77 3.01
CA PRO A 106 -8.12 -9.91 3.68
C PRO A 106 -9.20 -10.68 4.47
N SER A 107 -9.08 -12.00 4.50
CA SER A 107 -10.01 -12.88 5.24
C SER A 107 -9.88 -12.75 6.76
N GLU A 108 -8.78 -12.16 7.22
CA GLU A 108 -8.44 -11.96 8.63
C GLU A 108 -8.21 -10.48 8.93
N ASP A 109 -8.36 -10.10 10.20
CA ASP A 109 -8.06 -8.73 10.65
C ASP A 109 -6.55 -8.48 10.73
N LEU A 110 -5.97 -8.06 9.60
CA LEU A 110 -4.55 -7.77 9.52
C LEU A 110 -4.10 -6.61 10.43
N LEU A 111 -4.99 -5.66 10.76
CA LEU A 111 -4.64 -4.56 11.67
C LEU A 111 -4.43 -5.05 13.11
N GLY A 112 -5.08 -6.17 13.48
CA GLY A 112 -4.88 -6.83 14.78
C GLY A 112 -3.75 -7.87 14.79
N LEU A 113 -3.29 -8.33 13.62
CA LEU A 113 -2.28 -9.38 13.49
C LEU A 113 -0.87 -8.86 13.17
N LEU A 114 -0.77 -7.73 12.46
CA LEU A 114 0.50 -7.20 11.98
C LEU A 114 0.93 -5.97 12.78
N GLU A 115 2.21 -5.92 13.10
CA GLU A 115 2.87 -4.75 13.67
C GLU A 115 3.93 -4.21 12.68
N ASP A 116 4.26 -2.93 12.82
CA ASP A 116 5.27 -2.28 11.99
C ASP A 116 6.59 -3.06 11.97
N SER A 117 7.20 -3.13 10.79
CA SER A 117 8.48 -3.81 10.53
C SER A 117 8.45 -5.34 10.56
N MET A 118 7.29 -5.97 10.77
CA MET A 118 7.14 -7.39 10.44
C MET A 118 7.37 -7.61 8.95
N GLU A 119 8.07 -8.69 8.61
CA GLU A 119 8.30 -9.09 7.22
C GLU A 119 7.02 -9.67 6.63
N VAL A 120 6.50 -9.02 5.60
CA VAL A 120 5.28 -9.45 4.91
C VAL A 120 5.59 -9.65 3.44
N GLU A 121 5.10 -10.76 2.89
CA GLU A 121 5.04 -11.03 1.45
C GLU A 121 3.59 -10.95 0.98
N VAL A 122 3.36 -10.23 -0.11
CA VAL A 122 2.09 -10.13 -0.82
C VAL A 122 2.26 -10.83 -2.16
N ASP A 123 1.52 -11.90 -2.35
CA ASP A 123 1.40 -12.63 -3.60
C ASP A 123 0.06 -12.29 -4.25
N ALA A 124 0.03 -11.23 -5.05
CA ALA A 124 -1.18 -10.77 -5.71
C ALA A 124 -1.50 -11.59 -6.97
N ASP A 125 -0.68 -12.57 -7.34
CA ASP A 125 -1.03 -13.54 -8.38
C ASP A 125 -1.93 -14.65 -7.81
N GLU A 126 -1.64 -15.07 -6.57
CA GLU A 126 -2.39 -16.11 -5.84
C GLU A 126 -3.47 -15.54 -4.92
N GLY A 127 -3.45 -14.24 -4.63
CA GLY A 127 -4.36 -13.62 -3.66
C GLY A 127 -4.02 -14.00 -2.22
N LYS A 128 -2.73 -14.03 -1.89
CA LYS A 128 -2.21 -14.46 -0.57
C LYS A 128 -1.34 -13.41 0.09
N ILE A 129 -1.42 -13.31 1.41
CA ILE A 129 -0.53 -12.51 2.25
C ILE A 129 0.15 -13.46 3.24
N ARG A 130 1.48 -13.40 3.32
CA ARG A 130 2.32 -14.31 4.14
C ARG A 130 3.21 -13.52 5.09
N PHE A 131 3.30 -13.96 6.33
CA PHE A 131 4.14 -13.38 7.39
C PHE A 131 4.39 -14.37 8.53
#